data_AF-A0A923QJX4-F1
#
_entry.id   AF-A0A923QJX4-F1
#
_cell.length_a   1.000
_cell.length_b   1.000
_cell.length_c   1.000
_cell.angle_alpha   90.00
_cell.angle_beta   90.00
_cell.angle_gamma   90.00
#
_symmetry.space_group_name_H-M   'P 1'
#
loop_
_entity.id
_entity.type
_entity.pdbx_description
1 polymer ?
#
loop_
_entity_poly.entity_id
_entity_poly.type
_entity_poly.pdbx_seq_one_letter_code
_entity_poly.pdbx_strand_id
1 'polypeptide(L)'
;MKKFLILAVITAFYLHPSNVFAQKKNKAERAFVTELNTVLNKSEKQDGDYEGVMTIDSAFAINAAGVLAVTVKYTSDSSITRVRLAAPVSSIQKVLYDLYLILECADEQVQLSESKNGAPLKEVSKGSWFRVGAPLPENIMYRVRVEKALKQLLAIYK
;
A
#
# COMPACT_ATOMS: atom_id res chain seq x y z
N MET A 1 52.32 -15.78 -0.78
CA MET A 1 51.06 -16.04 -1.50
C MET A 1 49.85 -16.48 -0.64
N LYS A 2 49.95 -16.57 0.71
CA LYS A 2 48.80 -16.99 1.56
C LYS A 2 47.83 -15.86 2.00
N LYS A 3 48.22 -14.58 1.86
CA LYS A 3 47.43 -13.43 2.36
C LYS A 3 46.27 -13.00 1.45
N PHE A 4 46.26 -13.39 0.18
CA PHE A 4 45.22 -13.00 -0.78
C PHE A 4 43.96 -13.89 -0.76
N LEU A 5 44.06 -15.13 -0.25
CA LEU A 5 42.92 -16.06 -0.21
C LEU A 5 41.92 -15.72 0.90
N ILE A 6 42.39 -15.10 1.99
CA ILE A 6 41.55 -14.77 3.17
C ILE A 6 40.61 -13.61 2.86
N LEU A 7 41.00 -12.68 1.97
CA LEU A 7 40.18 -11.49 1.66
C LEU A 7 38.96 -11.83 0.79
N ALA A 8 39.09 -12.79 -0.15
CA ALA A 8 38.00 -13.19 -1.05
C ALA A 8 36.85 -13.92 -0.33
N VAL A 9 37.15 -14.71 0.70
CA VAL A 9 36.14 -15.44 1.49
C VAL A 9 35.33 -14.49 2.37
N ILE A 10 35.96 -13.43 2.90
CA ILE A 10 35.27 -12.44 3.75
C ILE A 10 34.27 -11.62 2.92
N THR A 11 34.62 -11.19 1.70
CA THR A 11 33.68 -10.45 0.82
C THR A 11 32.45 -11.26 0.38
N ALA A 12 32.57 -12.58 0.22
CA ALA A 12 31.43 -13.42 -0.14
C ALA A 12 30.38 -13.52 0.99
N PHE A 13 30.82 -13.55 2.25
CA PHE A 13 29.92 -13.62 3.41
C PHE A 13 29.15 -12.33 3.69
N TYR A 14 29.68 -11.15 3.33
CA TYR A 14 28.99 -9.88 3.54
C TYR A 14 27.99 -9.52 2.42
N LEU A 15 28.12 -10.10 1.22
CA LEU A 15 27.24 -9.80 0.08
C LEU A 15 25.99 -10.70 -0.03
N HIS A 16 25.94 -11.81 0.70
CA HIS A 16 24.82 -12.75 0.64
C HIS A 16 23.61 -12.40 1.53
N PRO A 17 23.76 -11.92 2.78
CA PRO A 17 22.60 -11.68 3.65
C PRO A 17 21.73 -10.49 3.19
N SER A 18 22.33 -9.47 2.57
CA SER A 18 21.60 -8.32 2.02
C SER A 18 20.66 -8.71 0.88
N ASN A 19 21.09 -9.62 0.00
CA ASN A 19 20.27 -10.11 -1.10
C ASN A 19 19.08 -10.95 -0.63
N VAL A 20 19.27 -11.80 0.39
CA VAL A 20 18.19 -12.61 0.97
C VAL A 20 17.15 -11.74 1.66
N PHE A 21 17.59 -10.71 2.41
CA PHE A 21 16.68 -9.76 3.05
C PHE A 21 15.88 -8.95 2.02
N ALA A 22 16.55 -8.40 1.01
CA ALA A 22 15.90 -7.64 -0.06
C ALA A 22 14.87 -8.50 -0.83
N GLN A 23 15.20 -9.76 -1.14
CA GLN A 23 14.27 -10.68 -1.78
C GLN A 23 13.05 -10.99 -0.91
N LYS A 24 13.24 -11.24 0.39
CA LYS A 24 12.14 -11.47 1.33
C LYS A 24 11.23 -10.24 1.44
N LYS A 25 11.81 -9.04 1.54
CA LYS A 25 11.10 -7.76 1.54
C LYS A 25 10.25 -7.61 0.28
N ASN A 26 10.87 -7.70 -0.90
CA ASN A 26 10.18 -7.56 -2.18
C ASN A 26 9.04 -8.57 -2.34
N LYS A 27 9.23 -9.82 -1.87
CA LYS A 27 8.20 -10.85 -1.91
C LYS A 27 7.01 -10.50 -1.02
N ALA A 28 7.25 -10.04 0.21
CA ALA A 28 6.19 -9.67 1.14
C ALA A 28 5.43 -8.41 0.68
N GLU A 29 6.15 -7.40 0.19
CA GLU A 29 5.54 -6.20 -0.39
C GLU A 29 4.64 -6.53 -1.57
N ARG A 30 5.13 -7.36 -2.50
CA ARG A 30 4.33 -7.82 -3.64
C ARG A 30 3.10 -8.59 -3.18
N ALA A 31 3.23 -9.52 -2.23
CA ALA A 31 2.09 -10.29 -1.73
C ALA A 31 1.02 -9.37 -1.12
N PHE A 32 1.43 -8.41 -0.29
CA PHE A 32 0.50 -7.46 0.32
C PHE A 32 -0.19 -6.56 -0.71
N VAL A 33 0.58 -5.97 -1.63
CA VAL A 33 0.05 -5.12 -2.70
C VAL A 33 -0.90 -5.89 -3.62
N THR A 34 -0.63 -7.16 -3.92
CA THR A 34 -1.52 -8.02 -4.71
C THR A 34 -2.89 -8.18 -4.05
N GLU A 35 -2.93 -8.43 -2.74
CA GLU A 35 -4.21 -8.57 -2.02
C GLU A 35 -4.98 -7.24 -2.00
N LEU A 36 -4.31 -6.11 -1.76
CA LEU A 36 -4.94 -4.79 -1.81
C LEU A 36 -5.51 -4.47 -3.21
N ASN A 37 -4.74 -4.73 -4.27
CA ASN A 37 -5.19 -4.52 -5.64
C ASN A 37 -6.32 -5.47 -6.03
N THR A 38 -6.35 -6.69 -5.48
CA THR A 38 -7.48 -7.62 -5.69
C THR A 38 -8.76 -7.04 -5.11
N VAL A 39 -8.70 -6.41 -3.93
CA VAL A 39 -9.85 -5.71 -3.34
C VAL A 39 -10.24 -4.52 -4.20
N LEU A 40 -9.29 -3.62 -4.51
CA LEU A 40 -9.55 -2.40 -5.28
C LEU A 40 -10.18 -2.66 -6.65
N ASN A 41 -9.67 -3.65 -7.39
CA ASN A 41 -10.19 -4.02 -8.72
C ASN A 41 -11.64 -4.55 -8.67
N LYS A 42 -12.09 -4.98 -7.50
CA LYS A 42 -13.42 -5.54 -7.28
C LYS A 42 -14.38 -4.54 -6.61
N SER A 43 -13.85 -3.44 -6.07
CA SER A 43 -14.64 -2.41 -5.40
C SER A 43 -15.20 -1.41 -6.42
N GLU A 44 -16.46 -1.03 -6.25
CA GLU A 44 -17.08 0.04 -7.04
C GLU A 44 -16.66 1.45 -6.57
N LYS A 45 -16.29 1.57 -5.28
CA LYS A 45 -15.80 2.80 -4.66
C LYS A 45 -14.65 2.51 -3.69
N GLN A 46 -13.74 3.46 -3.52
CA GLN A 46 -12.72 3.42 -2.46
C GLN A 46 -13.20 4.12 -1.18
N ASP A 47 -14.05 5.12 -1.36
CA ASP A 47 -14.54 6.03 -0.32
C ASP A 47 -15.92 6.54 -0.72
N GLY A 48 -16.79 6.73 0.27
CA GLY A 48 -18.17 7.17 0.10
C GLY A 48 -18.32 8.68 -0.07
N ASP A 49 -17.28 9.44 0.28
CA ASP A 49 -17.28 10.90 0.19
C ASP A 49 -17.19 11.42 -1.26
N TYR A 50 -16.92 10.53 -2.23
CA TYR A 50 -16.80 10.88 -3.65
C TYR A 50 -17.91 10.26 -4.50
N GLU A 51 -18.42 11.08 -5.41
CA GLU A 51 -19.44 10.71 -6.37
C GLU A 51 -18.86 10.42 -7.76
N GLY A 52 -19.62 9.64 -8.54
CA GLY A 52 -19.27 9.25 -9.91
C GLY A 52 -18.58 7.88 -10.02
N VAL A 53 -18.17 7.56 -11.24
CA VAL A 53 -17.54 6.28 -11.58
C VAL A 53 -16.08 6.30 -11.13
N MET A 54 -15.71 5.36 -10.26
CA MET A 54 -14.32 5.17 -9.86
C MET A 54 -13.55 4.39 -10.93
N THR A 55 -12.37 4.88 -11.27
CA THR A 55 -11.35 4.17 -12.07
C THR A 55 -10.01 4.22 -11.36
N ILE A 56 -9.18 3.21 -11.56
CA ILE A 56 -7.84 3.15 -10.98
C ILE A 56 -6.89 3.93 -11.89
N ASP A 57 -6.33 5.02 -11.37
CA ASP A 57 -5.37 5.85 -12.08
C ASP A 57 -3.93 5.37 -11.80
N SER A 58 -3.65 5.04 -10.54
CA SER A 58 -2.47 4.28 -10.11
C SER A 58 -2.90 3.25 -9.07
N ALA A 59 -2.63 1.98 -9.36
CA ALA A 59 -2.85 0.87 -8.44
C ALA A 59 -2.02 1.02 -7.16
N PHE A 60 -2.34 0.22 -6.13
CA PHE A 60 -1.52 0.14 -4.93
C PHE A 60 -0.07 -0.21 -5.27
N ALA A 61 0.86 0.53 -4.69
CA ALA A 61 2.29 0.26 -4.78
C ALA A 61 3.01 0.74 -3.52
N ILE A 62 4.12 0.09 -3.19
CA ILE A 62 5.05 0.52 -2.13
C ILE A 62 6.31 1.05 -2.82
N ASN A 63 6.70 2.28 -2.51
CA ASN A 63 7.92 2.86 -3.08
C ASN A 63 9.18 2.46 -2.29
N ALA A 64 10.36 2.87 -2.77
CA ALA A 64 11.63 2.55 -2.11
C ALA A 64 11.75 3.09 -0.67
N ALA A 65 11.01 4.16 -0.33
CA ALA A 65 10.94 4.70 1.02
C ALA A 65 9.95 3.95 1.93
N GLY A 66 9.30 2.88 1.45
CA GLY A 66 8.33 2.12 2.22
C GLY A 66 6.98 2.83 2.37
N VAL A 67 6.65 3.75 1.47
CA VAL A 67 5.34 4.42 1.45
C VAL A 67 4.40 3.65 0.53
N LEU A 68 3.29 3.17 1.10
CA LEU A 68 2.16 2.63 0.37
C LEU A 68 1.35 3.79 -0.20
N ALA A 69 1.00 3.74 -1.49
CA ALA A 69 0.13 4.72 -2.10
C ALA A 69 -0.79 4.11 -3.15
N VAL A 70 -1.92 4.78 -3.39
CA VAL A 70 -2.89 4.49 -4.46
C VAL A 70 -3.43 5.81 -4.99
N THR A 71 -3.80 5.86 -6.26
CA THR A 71 -4.54 7.00 -6.82
C THR A 71 -5.74 6.48 -7.61
N VAL A 72 -6.91 6.93 -7.23
CA VAL A 72 -8.17 6.65 -7.94
C VAL A 72 -8.71 7.93 -8.56
N LYS A 73 -9.50 7.78 -9.61
CA LYS A 73 -10.14 8.87 -10.32
C LYS A 73 -11.64 8.64 -10.32
N TYR A 74 -12.37 9.60 -9.79
CA TYR A 74 -13.82 9.68 -9.81
C TYR A 74 -14.25 10.60 -10.95
N THR A 75 -15.09 10.07 -11.84
CA THR A 75 -15.59 10.82 -13.01
C THR A 75 -17.11 10.93 -12.92
N SER A 76 -17.59 12.16 -13.00
CA SER A 76 -19.01 12.51 -13.13
C SER A 76 -19.24 13.28 -14.42
N ASP A 77 -20.48 13.60 -14.76
CA ASP A 77 -20.83 14.35 -15.97
C ASP A 77 -20.17 15.73 -16.06
N SER A 78 -19.85 16.33 -14.91
CA SER A 78 -19.37 17.72 -14.81
C SER A 78 -17.99 17.88 -14.18
N SER A 79 -17.41 16.81 -13.62
CA SER A 79 -16.14 16.92 -12.91
C SER A 79 -15.33 15.62 -12.88
N ILE A 80 -14.01 15.79 -12.82
CA ILE A 80 -13.05 14.71 -12.56
C ILE A 80 -12.31 15.05 -11.28
N THR A 81 -12.35 14.13 -10.31
CA THR A 81 -11.58 14.23 -9.06
C THR A 81 -10.60 13.06 -8.97
N ARG A 82 -9.30 13.36 -8.87
CA ARG A 82 -8.26 12.37 -8.54
C ARG A 82 -8.01 12.43 -7.05
N VAL A 83 -8.02 11.28 -6.41
CA VAL A 83 -7.82 11.11 -4.98
C VAL A 83 -6.63 10.19 -4.78
N ARG A 84 -5.64 10.65 -4.00
CA ARG A 84 -4.45 9.88 -3.65
C ARG A 84 -4.38 9.71 -2.15
N LEU A 85 -4.29 8.45 -1.72
CA LEU A 85 -3.96 8.09 -0.35
C LEU A 85 -2.50 7.64 -0.31
N ALA A 86 -1.77 8.06 0.73
CA ALA A 86 -0.40 7.61 0.97
C ALA A 86 -0.11 7.49 2.47
N ALA A 87 0.57 6.43 2.88
CA ALA A 87 1.03 6.25 4.26
C ALA A 87 2.29 5.39 4.33
N PRO A 88 3.17 5.59 5.32
CA PRO A 88 4.26 4.66 5.60
C PRO A 88 3.72 3.26 5.92
N VAL A 89 4.28 2.21 5.32
CA VAL A 89 3.90 0.83 5.64
C VAL A 89 4.13 0.53 7.13
N SER A 90 5.19 1.10 7.71
CA SER A 90 5.53 0.94 9.12
C SER A 90 4.51 1.55 10.08
N SER A 91 3.64 2.46 9.63
CA SER A 91 2.59 3.02 10.49
C SER A 91 1.33 2.18 10.54
N ILE A 92 1.17 1.18 9.66
CA ILE A 92 -0.03 0.34 9.62
C ILE A 92 -0.06 -0.58 10.83
N GLN A 93 -1.14 -0.51 11.62
CA GLN A 93 -1.30 -1.27 12.87
C GLN A 93 -2.18 -2.51 12.68
N LYS A 94 -3.31 -2.37 11.99
CA LYS A 94 -4.27 -3.45 11.77
C LYS A 94 -5.14 -3.21 10.54
N VAL A 95 -5.81 -4.28 10.10
CA VAL A 95 -6.86 -4.21 9.09
C VAL A 95 -8.20 -4.15 9.81
N LEU A 96 -9.01 -3.18 9.46
CA LEU A 96 -10.39 -3.04 9.91
C LEU A 96 -11.33 -3.39 8.76
N TYR A 97 -12.52 -3.81 9.13
CA TYR A 97 -13.55 -4.17 8.18
C TYR A 97 -14.92 -3.73 8.70
N ASP A 98 -15.55 -2.85 7.94
CA ASP A 98 -16.93 -2.40 8.16
C ASP A 98 -17.59 -2.13 6.79
N LEU A 99 -18.02 -0.90 6.50
CA LEU A 99 -18.45 -0.48 5.16
C LEU A 99 -17.31 -0.44 4.14
N TYR A 100 -16.05 -0.56 4.57
CA TYR A 100 -14.87 -0.61 3.72
C TYR A 100 -13.83 -1.54 4.33
N LEU A 101 -12.93 -2.07 3.50
CA LEU A 101 -11.65 -2.57 4.01
C LEU A 101 -10.74 -1.36 4.27
N ILE A 102 -10.26 -1.25 5.51
CA ILE A 102 -9.47 -0.10 5.97
C ILE A 102 -8.15 -0.61 6.57
N LEU A 103 -7.04 0.04 6.24
CA LEU A 103 -5.79 -0.12 6.98
C LEU A 103 -5.72 1.01 8.01
N GLU A 104 -5.81 0.66 9.29
CA GLU A 104 -5.63 1.63 10.36
C GLU A 104 -4.14 1.87 10.58
N CYS A 105 -3.75 3.13 10.53
CA CYS A 105 -2.40 3.61 10.76
C CYS A 105 -2.30 4.36 12.10
N ALA A 106 -1.10 4.41 12.67
CA ALA A 106 -0.80 5.31 13.77
C ALA A 106 -1.08 6.78 13.39
N ASP A 107 -1.49 7.60 14.37
CA ASP A 107 -1.47 9.07 14.43
C ASP A 107 -1.33 9.84 13.09
N GLU A 108 -2.46 10.14 12.43
CA GLU A 108 -2.53 11.04 11.26
C GLU A 108 -1.49 10.77 10.13
N GLN A 109 -1.01 9.53 10.00
CA GLN A 109 0.03 9.18 9.00
C GLN A 109 -0.52 8.99 7.58
N VAL A 110 -1.84 8.91 7.40
CA VAL A 110 -2.46 8.80 6.09
C VAL A 110 -2.65 10.19 5.51
N GLN A 111 -1.95 10.47 4.41
CA GLN A 111 -2.10 11.70 3.64
C GLN A 111 -3.16 11.51 2.57
N LEU A 112 -4.18 12.36 2.58
CA LEU A 112 -5.17 12.48 1.52
C LEU A 112 -4.80 13.66 0.64
N SER A 113 -4.62 13.42 -0.66
CA SER A 113 -4.40 14.46 -1.65
C SER A 113 -5.45 14.41 -2.75
N GLU A 114 -5.91 15.58 -3.19
CA GLU A 114 -6.92 15.71 -4.22
C GLU A 114 -6.47 16.59 -5.38
N SER A 115 -7.02 16.30 -6.56
CA SER A 115 -6.89 17.09 -7.77
C SER A 115 -8.26 17.17 -8.44
N LYS A 116 -8.78 18.38 -8.66
CA LYS A 116 -10.03 18.60 -9.39
C LYS A 116 -9.72 19.11 -10.80
N ASN A 117 -10.37 18.52 -11.80
CA ASN A 117 -10.34 18.95 -13.20
C ASN A 117 -8.93 19.18 -13.77
N GLY A 118 -8.00 18.26 -13.45
CA GLY A 118 -6.63 18.28 -13.98
C GLY A 118 -5.65 19.19 -13.24
N ALA A 119 -6.07 19.85 -12.14
CA ALA A 119 -5.16 20.57 -11.27
C ALA A 119 -4.09 19.64 -10.65
N PRO A 120 -2.94 20.16 -10.19
CA PRO A 120 -1.98 19.35 -9.44
C PRO A 120 -2.60 18.77 -8.16
N LEU A 121 -2.18 17.56 -7.78
CA LEU A 121 -2.54 16.95 -6.49
C LEU A 121 -2.03 17.83 -5.35
N LYS A 122 -2.92 18.16 -4.42
CA LYS A 122 -2.59 18.89 -3.18
C LYS A 122 -3.09 18.11 -1.97
N GLU A 123 -2.30 18.07 -0.91
CA GLU A 123 -2.75 17.52 0.36
C GLU A 123 -3.96 18.34 0.86
N VAL A 124 -5.03 17.65 1.23
CA VAL A 124 -6.27 18.28 1.73
C VAL A 124 -6.56 17.89 3.17
N SER A 125 -6.08 16.72 3.63
CA SER A 125 -6.23 16.29 5.02
C SER A 125 -5.23 15.19 5.38
N LYS A 126 -5.13 14.94 6.69
CA LYS A 126 -4.44 13.80 7.27
C LYS A 126 -5.38 13.02 8.18
N GLY A 127 -5.11 11.74 8.34
CA GLY A 127 -5.93 10.87 9.19
C GLY A 127 -5.25 9.54 9.48
N SER A 128 -5.94 8.67 10.20
CA SER A 128 -5.45 7.33 10.55
C SER A 128 -5.99 6.23 9.64
N TRP A 129 -6.95 6.53 8.76
CA TRP A 129 -7.66 5.50 7.99
C TRP A 129 -7.28 5.53 6.51
N PHE A 130 -6.59 4.48 6.09
CA PHE A 130 -6.30 4.25 4.67
C PHE A 130 -7.39 3.34 4.11
N ARG A 131 -8.35 3.94 3.40
CA ARG A 131 -9.43 3.18 2.75
C ARG A 131 -8.90 2.43 1.53
N VAL A 132 -9.14 1.12 1.49
CA VAL A 132 -8.65 0.26 0.40
C VAL A 132 -9.68 0.14 -0.71
N GLY A 133 -10.93 -0.12 -0.32
CA GLY A 133 -12.03 -0.41 -1.24
C GLY A 133 -13.30 -0.78 -0.50
N ALA A 134 -14.44 -0.51 -1.13
CA ALA A 134 -15.76 -0.94 -0.70
C ALA A 134 -15.88 -2.47 -0.75
N PRO A 135 -16.75 -3.07 0.07
CA PRO A 135 -16.78 -4.48 0.30
C PRO A 135 -17.60 -5.21 -0.78
N LEU A 136 -17.16 -6.41 -1.15
CA LEU A 136 -17.98 -7.41 -1.86
C LEU A 136 -18.63 -8.41 -0.88
N PRO A 137 -19.66 -9.18 -1.29
CA PRO A 137 -20.31 -10.20 -0.46
C PRO A 137 -19.36 -11.28 0.10
N GLU A 138 -18.22 -11.55 -0.55
CA GLU A 138 -17.24 -12.60 -0.20
C GLU A 138 -16.19 -12.15 0.86
N ASN A 139 -16.53 -11.20 1.72
CA ASN A 139 -15.51 -10.29 2.25
C ASN A 139 -14.56 -10.79 3.35
N ILE A 140 -15.03 -11.73 4.17
CA ILE A 140 -14.22 -12.22 5.30
C ILE A 140 -12.89 -12.81 4.79
N MET A 141 -12.91 -13.43 3.61
CA MET A 141 -11.71 -14.01 3.01
C MET A 141 -10.69 -12.95 2.58
N TYR A 142 -11.12 -11.82 2.00
CA TYR A 142 -10.19 -10.73 1.64
C TYR A 142 -9.54 -10.13 2.87
N ARG A 143 -10.33 -9.83 3.91
CA ARG A 143 -9.81 -9.34 5.18
C ARG A 143 -8.73 -10.27 5.74
N VAL A 144 -9.00 -11.57 5.83
CA VAL A 144 -8.05 -12.55 6.36
C VAL A 144 -6.78 -12.62 5.51
N ARG A 145 -6.89 -12.58 4.17
CA ARG A 145 -5.71 -12.58 3.29
C ARG A 145 -4.87 -11.32 3.45
N VAL A 146 -5.51 -10.15 3.49
CA VAL A 146 -4.82 -8.86 3.68
C VAL A 146 -4.17 -8.81 5.06
N GLU A 147 -4.85 -9.24 6.13
CA GLU A 147 -4.28 -9.33 7.48
C GLU A 147 -3.06 -10.26 7.53
N LYS A 148 -3.15 -11.42 6.89
CA LYS A 148 -2.04 -12.38 6.83
C LYS A 148 -0.84 -11.79 6.08
N ALA A 149 -1.07 -11.16 4.94
CA ALA A 149 -0.02 -10.52 4.16
C ALA A 149 0.61 -9.32 4.92
N LEU A 150 -0.21 -8.52 5.61
CA LEU A 150 0.26 -7.42 6.46
C LEU A 150 1.17 -7.94 7.59
N LYS A 151 0.78 -9.00 8.30
CA LYS A 151 1.61 -9.59 9.37
C LYS A 151 2.98 -10.03 8.85
N GLN A 152 3.02 -10.64 7.66
CA GLN A 152 4.29 -11.04 7.02
C GLN A 152 5.14 -9.83 6.63
N LEU A 153 4.51 -8.78 6.11
CA LEU A 153 5.19 -7.54 5.74
C LEU A 153 5.77 -6.81 6.96
N LEU A 154 4.98 -6.63 8.02
CA LEU A 154 5.40 -5.94 9.23
C LEU A 154 6.51 -6.67 10.00
N ALA A 155 6.65 -7.99 9.84
CA ALA A 155 7.78 -8.73 10.39
C ALA A 155 9.14 -8.38 9.72
N ILE A 156 9.12 -7.68 8.59
CA ILE A 156 10.32 -7.21 7.88
C ILE A 156 10.63 -5.75 8.20
N TYR A 157 9.60 -4.96 8.53
CA TYR A 157 9.70 -3.54 8.85
C TYR A 157 9.96 -3.27 10.34
N LYS A 158 9.97 -4.32 11.17
CA LYS A 158 10.37 -4.31 12.59
C LYS A 158 11.79 -4.87 12.72
#